data_AF-A0A2T0A6P4-F1
#
_entry.id   AF-A0A2T0A6P4-F1
#
_cell.length_a   1.000
_cell.length_b   1.000
_cell.length_c   1.000
_cell.angle_alpha   90.00
_cell.angle_beta   90.00
_cell.angle_gamma   90.00
#
_symmetry.space_group_name_H-M   'P 1'
#
loop_
_entity.id
_entity.type
_entity.pdbx_description
1 polymer ?
#
loop_
_entity_poly.entity_id
_entity_poly.type
_entity_poly.pdbx_seq_one_letter_code
_entity_poly.pdbx_strand_id
1 'polypeptide(L)'
;MPSPASTSSPAPSPSPPPLDERIPLSSVPDSTKLFPPLIQDAIKAEMDLKEEGAYYDEFEQLYWMYSGWEEVLEDYNHDCEAFYKQRQEYSDKYGGRAESMSRDEFREAAAALDKLKQLLAELDARIKGPPGLACLRKRHFKRFPILNPEQRLVALPSMRSRRTTAQQIVQLVKTSLLQQPDVSL
;
A
#
# COMPACT_ATOMS: atom_id res chain seq x y z
N MET A 1 32.10 -65.37 23.43
CA MET A 1 31.20 -64.61 22.54
C MET A 1 31.01 -63.22 23.13
N PRO A 2 31.39 -62.13 22.44
CA PRO A 2 31.01 -60.79 22.85
C PRO A 2 29.88 -60.22 21.95
N SER A 3 28.97 -59.48 22.58
CA SER A 3 27.79 -58.83 21.99
C SER A 3 28.15 -57.65 21.04
N PRO A 4 27.38 -57.38 19.98
CA PRO A 4 27.54 -56.17 19.20
C PRO A 4 26.88 -54.96 19.91
N ALA A 5 27.68 -53.93 20.19
CA ALA A 5 27.17 -52.63 20.62
C ALA A 5 26.41 -51.97 19.47
N SER A 6 25.14 -51.64 19.70
CA SER A 6 24.32 -50.86 18.77
C SER A 6 24.66 -49.37 18.92
N THR A 7 25.38 -48.82 17.95
CA THR A 7 25.61 -47.37 17.87
C THR A 7 24.38 -46.72 17.24
N SER A 8 23.50 -46.16 18.08
CA SER A 8 22.39 -45.33 17.62
C SER A 8 22.97 -44.04 17.03
N SER A 9 22.76 -43.82 15.72
CA SER A 9 23.15 -42.57 15.07
C SER A 9 22.07 -41.50 15.33
N PRO A 10 22.44 -40.29 15.78
CA PRO A 10 21.47 -39.21 15.93
C PRO A 10 20.92 -38.82 14.55
N ALA A 11 19.60 -38.62 14.47
CA ALA A 11 18.95 -38.14 13.27
C ALA A 11 19.54 -36.77 12.85
N PRO A 12 19.73 -36.52 11.55
CA PRO A 12 20.23 -35.23 11.07
C PRO A 12 19.29 -34.11 11.52
N SER A 13 19.86 -33.09 12.15
CA SER A 13 19.12 -31.88 12.51
C SER A 13 18.42 -31.30 11.27
N PRO A 14 17.16 -30.84 11.38
CA PRO A 14 16.47 -30.20 10.27
C PRO A 14 17.30 -29.01 9.79
N SER A 15 17.55 -28.94 8.48
CA SER A 15 18.22 -27.81 7.88
C SER A 15 17.47 -26.52 8.23
N PRO A 16 18.17 -25.41 8.57
CA PRO A 16 17.51 -24.13 8.75
C PRO A 16 16.71 -23.78 7.48
N PRO A 17 15.57 -23.10 7.61
CA PRO A 17 14.80 -22.67 6.44
C PRO A 17 15.72 -21.88 5.50
N PRO A 18 15.52 -21.99 4.17
CA PRO A 18 16.29 -21.20 3.21
C PRO A 18 16.22 -19.73 3.61
N LEU A 19 17.37 -19.06 3.64
CA LEU A 19 17.45 -17.63 3.94
C LEU A 19 16.63 -16.89 2.89
N ASP A 20 15.68 -16.08 3.34
CA ASP A 20 14.97 -15.16 2.47
C ASP A 20 15.97 -14.10 1.99
N GLU A 21 16.39 -14.18 0.73
CA GLU A 21 17.39 -13.26 0.14
C GLU A 21 16.85 -11.84 -0.05
N ARG A 22 15.56 -11.62 0.22
CA ARG A 22 14.91 -10.31 0.10
C ARG A 22 15.33 -9.36 1.21
N ILE A 23 15.31 -8.07 0.90
CA ILE A 23 15.65 -7.02 1.86
C ILE A 23 14.47 -6.85 2.83
N PRO A 24 14.65 -6.99 4.15
CA PRO A 24 13.55 -6.82 5.10
C PRO A 24 13.10 -5.37 5.16
N LEU A 25 11.79 -5.11 5.02
CA LEU A 25 11.23 -3.75 5.11
C LEU A 25 11.51 -3.09 6.47
N SER A 26 11.64 -3.87 7.54
CA SER A 26 12.02 -3.38 8.87
C SER A 26 13.43 -2.78 8.96
N SER A 27 14.31 -3.10 8.00
CA SER A 27 15.65 -2.49 7.91
C SER A 27 15.66 -1.13 7.22
N VAL A 28 14.55 -0.72 6.61
CA VAL A 28 14.42 0.56 5.92
C VAL A 28 14.04 1.64 6.95
N PRO A 29 14.89 2.66 7.17
CA PRO A 29 14.69 3.64 8.24
C PRO A 29 13.50 4.59 7.99
N ASP A 30 13.12 4.81 6.74
CA ASP A 30 11.93 5.60 6.39
C ASP A 30 11.19 4.97 5.21
N SER A 31 10.27 4.07 5.53
CA SER A 31 9.46 3.33 4.55
C SER A 31 8.60 4.26 3.69
N THR A 32 8.26 5.47 4.16
CA THR A 32 7.49 6.45 3.38
C THR A 32 8.30 7.08 2.24
N LYS A 33 9.64 6.98 2.30
CA LYS A 33 10.56 7.45 1.26
C LYS A 33 11.19 6.32 0.45
N LEU A 34 10.82 5.07 0.72
CA LEU A 34 11.41 3.91 0.06
C LEU A 34 11.20 3.93 -1.45
N PHE A 35 10.01 4.34 -1.89
CA PHE A 35 9.66 4.33 -3.31
C PHE A 35 9.91 5.68 -3.97
N PRO A 36 10.35 5.71 -5.24
CA PRO A 36 10.42 6.94 -6.01
C PRO A 36 9.05 7.64 -6.08
N PRO A 37 9.00 8.99 -6.16
CA PRO A 37 7.74 9.74 -6.19
C PRO A 37 6.73 9.23 -7.22
N LEU A 38 7.21 8.80 -8.40
CA LEU A 38 6.37 8.22 -9.44
C LEU A 38 5.57 6.99 -8.97
N ILE A 39 6.23 6.10 -8.22
CA ILE A 39 5.59 4.89 -7.70
C ILE A 39 4.63 5.26 -6.58
N GLN A 40 5.01 6.21 -5.71
CA GLN A 40 4.15 6.71 -4.64
C GLN A 40 2.85 7.33 -5.17
N ASP A 41 2.95 8.16 -6.21
CA ASP A 41 1.80 8.79 -6.86
C ASP A 41 0.89 7.76 -7.52
N ALA A 42 1.48 6.75 -8.17
CA ALA A 42 0.72 5.66 -8.77
C ALA A 42 0.01 4.79 -7.72
N ILE A 43 0.69 4.42 -6.64
CA ILE A 43 0.07 3.69 -5.52
C ILE A 43 -1.12 4.48 -4.98
N LYS A 44 -0.94 5.79 -4.74
CA LYS A 44 -2.03 6.65 -4.28
C LYS A 44 -3.21 6.65 -5.24
N ALA A 45 -2.96 6.90 -6.52
CA ALA A 45 -4.00 6.96 -7.53
C ALA A 45 -4.79 5.65 -7.62
N GLU A 46 -4.11 4.50 -7.61
CA GLU A 46 -4.79 3.20 -7.65
C GLU A 46 -5.52 2.87 -6.34
N MET A 47 -5.01 3.34 -5.20
CA MET A 47 -5.69 3.21 -3.91
C MET A 47 -6.99 4.01 -3.86
N ASP A 48 -7.00 5.22 -4.43
CA ASP A 48 -8.18 6.10 -4.54
C ASP A 48 -9.28 5.49 -5.43
N LEU A 49 -8.90 4.66 -6.41
CA LEU A 49 -9.81 3.88 -7.28
C LEU A 49 -10.42 2.64 -6.58
N LYS A 50 -10.03 2.34 -5.33
CA LYS A 50 -10.60 1.26 -4.49
C LYS A 50 -10.66 -0.10 -5.20
N GLU A 51 -11.88 -0.51 -5.61
CA GLU A 51 -12.14 -1.81 -6.22
C GLU A 51 -11.85 -1.84 -7.74
N GLU A 52 -11.52 -0.70 -8.33
CA GLU A 52 -11.16 -0.59 -9.75
C GLU A 52 -9.66 -0.37 -9.95
N GLY A 53 -8.91 -0.18 -8.86
CA GLY A 53 -7.47 0.02 -8.89
C GLY A 53 -6.74 -1.15 -9.56
N ALA A 54 -5.79 -0.82 -10.41
CA ALA A 54 -4.92 -1.73 -11.11
C ALA A 54 -3.70 -2.13 -10.27
N TYR A 55 -3.08 -3.24 -10.65
CA TYR A 55 -1.81 -3.71 -10.12
C TYR A 55 -0.84 -3.87 -11.27
N TYR A 56 0.39 -3.36 -11.13
CA TYR A 56 1.35 -3.27 -12.23
C TYR A 56 2.53 -4.23 -12.06
N ASP A 57 3.25 -4.52 -13.14
CA ASP A 57 4.46 -5.34 -13.08
C ASP A 57 5.56 -4.68 -12.24
N GLU A 58 5.70 -3.35 -12.29
CA GLU A 58 6.65 -2.60 -11.47
C GLU A 58 6.34 -2.73 -9.96
N PHE A 59 5.06 -2.89 -9.60
CA PHE A 59 4.61 -3.12 -8.23
C PHE A 59 4.99 -4.53 -7.75
N GLU A 60 4.81 -5.56 -8.57
CA GLU A 60 5.20 -6.94 -8.22
C GLU A 60 6.73 -7.09 -8.14
N GLN A 61 7.49 -6.40 -8.99
CA GLN A 61 8.96 -6.36 -8.91
C GLN A 61 9.44 -5.80 -7.57
N LEU A 62 8.85 -4.69 -7.12
CA LEU A 62 9.13 -4.13 -5.79
C LEU A 62 8.75 -5.12 -4.69
N TYR A 63 7.60 -5.78 -4.82
CA TYR A 63 7.17 -6.80 -3.85
C TYR A 63 8.17 -7.95 -3.73
N TRP A 64 8.77 -8.39 -4.83
CA TRP A 64 9.79 -9.45 -4.82
C TRP A 64 11.13 -9.03 -4.23
N MET A 65 11.46 -7.75 -4.26
CA MET A 65 12.75 -7.25 -3.75
C MET A 65 12.79 -7.19 -2.22
N TYR A 66 11.62 -7.06 -1.57
CA TYR A 66 11.53 -6.91 -0.12
C TYR A 66 10.74 -8.05 0.55
N SER A 67 11.04 -8.28 1.82
CA SER A 67 10.30 -9.17 2.73
C SER A 67 9.64 -8.37 3.85
N GLY A 68 8.73 -9.01 4.59
CA GLY A 68 8.03 -8.39 5.71
C GLY A 68 6.79 -7.58 5.33
N TRP A 69 6.13 -7.93 4.23
CA TRP A 69 4.97 -7.18 3.73
C TRP A 69 3.72 -7.43 4.56
N GLU A 70 3.58 -8.65 5.07
CA GLU A 70 2.47 -9.10 5.89
C GLU A 70 2.43 -8.33 7.22
N GLU A 71 3.57 -8.19 7.89
CA GLU A 71 3.72 -7.43 9.14
C GLU A 71 3.40 -5.94 8.91
N VAL A 72 3.96 -5.35 7.85
CA VAL A 72 3.68 -3.94 7.50
C VAL A 72 2.20 -3.70 7.21
N LEU A 73 1.54 -4.68 6.58
CA LEU A 73 0.11 -4.60 6.31
C LEU A 73 -0.73 -4.78 7.57
N GLU A 74 -0.35 -5.70 8.45
CA GLU A 74 -1.01 -5.90 9.76
C GLU A 74 -0.92 -4.65 10.63
N ASP A 75 0.28 -4.08 10.77
CA ASP A 75 0.51 -2.84 11.51
C ASP A 75 -0.35 -1.69 10.94
N TYR A 76 -0.36 -1.52 9.62
CA TYR A 76 -1.16 -0.48 8.99
C TYR A 76 -2.67 -0.68 9.19
N ASN A 77 -3.16 -1.91 9.11
CA ASN A 77 -4.58 -2.20 9.36
C ASN A 77 -4.94 -1.94 10.83
N HIS A 78 -4.06 -2.32 11.76
CA HIS A 78 -4.25 -2.02 13.19
C HIS A 78 -4.38 -0.51 13.43
N ASP A 79 -3.51 0.29 12.83
CA ASP A 79 -3.55 1.75 12.95
C ASP A 79 -4.81 2.35 12.30
N CYS A 80 -5.25 1.81 11.16
CA CYS A 80 -6.52 2.22 10.54
C CYS A 80 -7.72 1.92 11.44
N GLU A 81 -7.78 0.73 12.03
CA GLU A 81 -8.84 0.33 12.96
C GLU A 81 -8.86 1.24 14.20
N ALA A 82 -7.68 1.53 14.76
CA ALA A 82 -7.54 2.46 15.87
C ALA A 82 -8.02 3.86 15.51
N PHE A 83 -7.68 4.37 14.31
CA PHE A 83 -8.17 5.65 13.82
C PHE A 83 -9.70 5.67 13.68
N TYR A 84 -10.30 4.67 13.05
CA TYR A 84 -11.77 4.62 12.88
C TYR A 84 -12.50 4.54 14.22
N LYS A 85 -11.94 3.80 15.18
CA LYS A 85 -12.46 3.75 16.55
C LYS A 85 -12.42 5.12 17.21
N GLN A 86 -11.29 5.82 17.19
CA GLN A 86 -11.17 7.16 17.75
C GLN A 86 -12.09 8.19 17.06
N ARG A 87 -12.24 8.07 15.73
CA ARG A 87 -13.17 8.91 14.96
C ARG A 87 -14.63 8.66 15.37
N GLN A 88 -14.99 7.40 15.61
CA GLN A 88 -16.32 7.04 16.09
C GLN A 88 -16.55 7.60 17.49
N GLU A 89 -15.60 7.41 18.42
CA GLU A 89 -15.68 7.95 19.79
C GLU A 89 -15.82 9.49 19.79
N TYR A 90 -15.08 10.18 18.90
CA TYR A 90 -15.23 11.62 18.69
C TYR A 90 -16.65 11.97 18.22
N SER A 91 -17.15 11.26 17.21
CA SER A 91 -18.49 11.48 16.67
C SER A 91 -19.58 11.22 17.72
N ASP A 92 -19.44 10.17 18.53
CA ASP A 92 -20.41 9.83 19.57
C ASP A 92 -20.41 10.85 20.70
N LYS A 93 -19.23 11.36 21.08
CA LYS A 93 -19.10 12.34 22.16
C LYS A 93 -19.54 13.74 21.76
N TYR A 94 -19.18 14.17 20.55
CA TYR A 94 -19.28 15.56 20.11
C TYR A 94 -20.23 15.80 18.91
N GLY A 95 -20.60 14.76 18.17
CA GLY A 95 -21.40 14.87 16.95
C GLY A 95 -22.77 15.49 17.21
N GLY A 96 -23.12 16.52 16.43
CA GLY A 96 -24.44 17.19 16.52
C GLY A 96 -24.69 17.98 17.81
N ARG A 97 -23.71 18.09 18.71
CA ARG A 97 -23.89 18.73 20.03
C ARG A 97 -23.36 20.16 20.12
N ALA A 98 -22.93 20.76 19.00
CA ALA A 98 -22.23 22.05 18.97
C ALA A 98 -22.98 23.17 19.73
N GLU A 99 -24.32 23.21 19.65
CA GLU A 99 -25.13 24.24 20.32
C GLU A 99 -25.26 24.04 21.85
N SER A 100 -24.98 22.83 22.35
CA SER A 100 -25.13 22.45 23.76
C SER A 100 -23.80 22.37 24.53
N MET A 101 -22.67 22.53 23.84
CA MET A 101 -21.35 22.41 24.45
C MET A 101 -20.99 23.66 25.26
N SER A 102 -20.44 23.42 26.45
CA SER A 102 -19.71 24.43 27.19
C SER A 102 -18.42 24.83 26.44
N ARG A 103 -17.84 25.97 26.84
CA ARG A 103 -16.58 26.47 26.27
C ARG A 103 -15.42 25.46 26.41
N ASP A 104 -15.36 24.75 27.54
CA ASP A 104 -14.30 23.78 27.79
C ASP A 104 -14.51 22.49 26.99
N GLU A 105 -15.75 22.03 26.82
CA GLU A 105 -16.08 20.92 25.92
C GLU A 105 -15.72 21.27 24.46
N PHE A 106 -15.94 22.52 24.04
CA PHE A 106 -15.55 22.99 22.71
C PHE A 106 -14.03 22.92 22.49
N ARG A 107 -13.25 23.31 23.50
CA ARG A 107 -11.78 23.21 23.46
C ARG A 107 -11.32 21.75 23.41
N GLU A 108 -11.93 20.89 24.20
CA GLU A 108 -11.63 19.46 24.20
C GLU A 108 -11.95 18.83 22.84
N ALA A 109 -13.11 19.16 22.27
CA ALA A 109 -13.52 18.71 20.94
C ALA A 109 -12.56 19.21 19.84
N ALA A 110 -12.12 20.46 19.91
CA ALA A 110 -11.14 20.99 18.95
C ALA A 110 -9.80 20.23 19.03
N ALA A 111 -9.29 20.00 20.24
CA ALA A 111 -8.04 19.27 20.44
C ALA A 111 -8.14 17.80 19.99
N ALA A 112 -9.27 17.14 20.24
CA ALA A 112 -9.51 15.78 19.78
C ALA A 112 -9.60 15.70 18.25
N LEU A 113 -10.26 16.68 17.61
CA LEU A 113 -10.34 16.77 16.15
C LEU A 113 -8.96 16.98 15.51
N ASP A 114 -8.11 17.82 16.11
CA ASP A 114 -6.76 18.06 15.59
C ASP A 114 -5.88 16.81 15.69
N LYS A 115 -6.00 16.02 16.77
CA LYS A 115 -5.35 14.71 16.86
C LYS A 115 -5.81 13.76 15.74
N LEU A 116 -7.12 13.69 15.47
CA LEU A 116 -7.66 12.87 14.39
C LEU A 116 -7.12 13.31 13.01
N LYS A 117 -6.99 14.62 12.76
CA LYS A 117 -6.41 15.12 11.52
C LYS A 117 -4.94 14.73 11.37
N GLN A 118 -4.17 14.78 12.46
CA GLN A 118 -2.76 14.37 12.45
C GLN A 118 -2.62 12.87 12.13
N LEU A 119 -3.40 12.03 12.80
CA LEU A 119 -3.43 10.58 12.53
C LEU A 119 -3.84 10.29 11.09
N LEU A 120 -4.86 10.97 10.57
CA LEU A 120 -5.28 10.81 9.18
C LEU A 120 -4.16 11.19 8.21
N ALA A 121 -3.47 12.30 8.45
CA ALA A 121 -2.35 12.72 7.61
C ALA A 121 -1.18 11.72 7.63
N GLU A 122 -0.92 11.09 8.77
CA GLU A 122 0.09 10.04 8.90
C GLU A 122 -0.30 8.78 8.11
N LEU A 123 -1.55 8.33 8.24
CA LEU A 123 -2.07 7.20 7.47
C LEU A 123 -2.04 7.47 5.96
N ASP A 124 -2.40 8.69 5.54
CA ASP A 124 -2.33 9.15 4.15
C ASP A 124 -0.89 9.27 3.61
N ALA A 125 0.09 9.51 4.47
CA ALA A 125 1.49 9.49 4.07
C ALA A 125 1.96 8.04 3.86
N ARG A 126 1.61 7.14 4.80
CA ARG A 126 1.99 5.72 4.77
C ARG A 126 1.36 4.95 3.61
N ILE A 127 0.14 5.30 3.21
CA ILE A 127 -0.54 4.60 2.10
C ILE A 127 0.17 4.78 0.76
N LYS A 128 1.03 5.78 0.59
CA LYS A 128 1.83 5.95 -0.65
C LYS A 128 3.05 5.02 -0.70
N GLY A 129 3.37 4.37 0.41
CA GLY A 129 4.53 3.51 0.59
C GLY A 129 4.18 2.02 0.62
N PRO A 130 5.00 1.21 1.32
CA PRO A 130 4.82 -0.24 1.40
C PRO A 130 3.42 -0.72 1.82
N PRO A 131 2.74 -0.11 2.82
CA PRO A 131 1.38 -0.50 3.18
C PRO A 131 0.37 -0.41 2.03
N GLY A 132 0.43 0.64 1.22
CA GLY A 132 -0.46 0.80 0.08
C GLY A 132 -0.20 -0.23 -1.02
N LEU A 133 1.07 -0.49 -1.30
CA LEU A 133 1.45 -1.54 -2.25
C LEU A 133 0.97 -2.92 -1.79
N ALA A 134 1.13 -3.26 -0.50
CA ALA A 134 0.62 -4.51 0.08
C ALA A 134 -0.92 -4.59 -0.03
N CYS A 135 -1.63 -3.48 0.24
CA CYS A 135 -3.08 -3.39 0.05
C CYS A 135 -3.49 -3.68 -1.39
N LEU A 136 -2.85 -3.03 -2.37
CA LEU A 136 -3.15 -3.21 -3.79
C LEU A 136 -2.91 -4.66 -4.22
N ARG A 137 -1.81 -5.27 -3.78
CA ARG A 137 -1.51 -6.67 -4.07
C ARG A 137 -2.55 -7.62 -3.49
N LYS A 138 -2.93 -7.44 -2.23
CA LYS A 138 -4.00 -8.23 -1.58
C LYS A 138 -5.32 -8.11 -2.33
N ARG A 139 -5.70 -6.90 -2.76
CA ARG A 139 -6.90 -6.67 -3.59
C ARG A 139 -6.80 -7.37 -4.94
N HIS A 140 -5.65 -7.28 -5.60
CA HIS A 140 -5.42 -7.92 -6.89
C HIS A 140 -5.60 -9.43 -6.78
N PHE A 141 -4.95 -10.11 -5.85
CA PHE A 141 -5.10 -11.56 -5.68
C PHE A 141 -6.48 -11.97 -5.18
N LYS A 142 -7.22 -11.10 -4.49
CA LYS A 142 -8.62 -11.38 -4.19
C LYS A 142 -9.48 -11.46 -5.45
N ARG A 143 -9.21 -10.63 -6.48
CA ARG A 143 -9.94 -10.61 -7.76
C ARG A 143 -9.42 -11.63 -8.76
N PHE A 144 -8.11 -11.89 -8.75
CA PHE A 144 -7.42 -12.78 -9.68
C PHE A 144 -6.66 -13.86 -8.90
N PRO A 145 -7.36 -14.82 -8.25
CA PRO A 145 -6.79 -15.70 -7.24
C PRO A 145 -5.71 -16.67 -7.72
N ILE A 146 -5.42 -16.76 -9.01
CA ILE A 146 -4.40 -17.69 -9.53
C ILE A 146 -3.74 -17.07 -10.76
N LEU A 147 -2.58 -16.45 -10.54
CA LEU A 147 -1.58 -16.30 -11.59
C LEU A 147 -0.43 -17.25 -11.24
N ASN A 148 -0.13 -18.18 -12.15
CA ASN A 148 1.08 -18.99 -12.08
C ASN A 148 2.27 -18.05 -11.82
N PRO A 149 3.12 -18.28 -10.78
CA PRO A 149 4.26 -17.41 -10.47
C PRO A 149 5.08 -17.00 -11.69
N GLU A 150 5.28 -17.93 -12.63
CA GLU A 150 6.05 -17.70 -13.86
C GLU A 150 5.36 -16.74 -14.86
N GLN A 151 4.03 -16.63 -14.79
CA GLN A 151 3.22 -15.79 -15.70
C GLN A 151 2.80 -14.46 -15.07
N ARG A 152 3.07 -14.25 -13.76
CA ARG A 152 2.60 -13.07 -13.01
C ARG A 152 3.06 -11.77 -13.64
N LEU A 153 4.36 -11.60 -13.87
CA LEU A 153 4.87 -10.34 -14.43
C LEU A 153 4.37 -10.07 -15.84
N VAL A 154 4.23 -11.11 -16.67
CA VAL A 154 3.81 -10.98 -18.07
C VAL A 154 2.31 -10.68 -18.20
N ALA A 155 1.50 -11.13 -17.23
CA ALA A 155 0.06 -10.87 -17.20
C ALA A 155 -0.29 -9.49 -16.65
N LEU A 156 0.64 -8.81 -15.97
CA LEU A 156 0.41 -7.50 -15.38
C LEU A 156 0.62 -6.38 -16.40
N PRO A 157 -0.23 -5.33 -16.37
CA PRO A 157 0.03 -4.13 -17.15
C PRO A 157 1.31 -3.45 -16.64
N SER A 158 2.01 -2.75 -17.54
CA SER A 158 3.12 -1.86 -17.16
C SER A 158 2.65 -0.41 -17.01
N MET A 159 3.10 0.25 -15.94
CA MET A 159 2.91 1.68 -15.74
C MET A 159 3.54 2.50 -16.86
N ARG A 160 4.71 2.09 -17.35
CA ARG A 160 5.38 2.77 -18.47
C ARG A 160 4.52 2.77 -19.73
N SER A 161 3.91 1.64 -20.05
CA SER A 161 3.00 1.51 -21.20
C SER A 161 1.78 2.44 -21.06
N ARG A 162 1.13 2.45 -19.89
CA ARG A 162 -0.03 3.32 -19.62
C ARG A 162 0.31 4.81 -19.74
N ARG A 163 1.50 5.20 -19.25
CA ARG A 163 2.01 6.58 -19.38
C ARG A 163 2.30 6.95 -20.83
N THR A 164 2.89 6.06 -21.62
CA THR A 164 3.13 6.30 -23.05
C THR A 164 1.81 6.51 -23.79
N THR A 165 0.79 5.69 -23.52
CA THR A 165 -0.55 5.87 -24.08
C THR A 165 -1.17 7.21 -23.67
N ALA A 166 -1.09 7.58 -22.40
CA ALA A 166 -1.61 8.87 -21.93
C ALA A 166 -0.87 10.07 -22.56
N GLN A 167 0.46 9.98 -22.70
CA GLN A 167 1.26 11.00 -23.37
C GLN A 167 0.93 11.12 -24.86
N GLN A 168 0.70 9.99 -25.54
CA GLN A 168 0.25 9.98 -26.93
C GLN A 168 -1.11 10.64 -27.08
N ILE A 169 -2.08 10.34 -26.21
CA ILE A 169 -3.40 11.00 -26.20
C ILE A 169 -3.26 12.50 -25.95
N VAL A 170 -2.46 12.91 -24.96
CA VAL A 170 -2.22 14.34 -24.68
C VAL A 170 -1.57 15.03 -25.87
N GLN A 171 -0.62 14.39 -26.55
CA GLN A 171 -0.05 14.93 -27.78
C GLN A 171 -1.10 15.04 -28.89
N LEU A 172 -1.94 14.02 -29.07
CA LEU A 172 -3.01 14.01 -30.07
C LEU A 172 -4.04 15.11 -29.83
N VAL A 173 -4.40 15.36 -28.56
CA VAL A 173 -5.29 16.45 -28.17
C VAL A 173 -4.62 17.80 -28.40
N LYS A 174 -3.35 17.96 -28.04
CA LYS A 174 -2.59 19.19 -28.29
C LYS A 174 -2.45 19.49 -29.79
N THR A 175 -2.15 18.50 -30.62
CA THR A 175 -2.06 18.69 -32.07
C THR A 175 -3.44 18.97 -32.68
N SER A 176 -4.51 18.33 -32.20
CA SER A 176 -5.87 18.60 -32.65
C SER A 176 -6.34 20.02 -32.28
N LEU A 177 -5.98 20.51 -31.09
CA LEU A 177 -6.28 21.88 -30.65
C LEU A 177 -5.47 22.93 -31.41
N LEU A 178 -4.24 22.63 -31.81
CA LEU A 178 -3.39 23.51 -32.64
C LEU A 178 -3.78 23.50 -34.12
N GLN A 179 -4.57 22.53 -34.57
CA GLN A 179 -5.09 22.43 -35.94
C GLN A 179 -6.48 23.03 -36.12
N GLN A 180 -7.07 23.68 -35.11
CA GLN A 180 -8.30 24.44 -35.33
C GLN A 180 -8.00 25.61 -36.28
N PRO A 181 -8.57 25.66 -37.49
CA PRO A 181 -8.40 26.80 -38.36
C PRO A 181 -9.01 28.02 -37.69
N ASP A 182 -8.28 29.14 -37.74
CA ASP A 182 -8.80 30.46 -37.40
C ASP A 182 -10.07 30.69 -38.23
N VAL A 183 -11.23 30.48 -37.62
CA VAL A 183 -12.51 30.87 -38.22
C VAL A 183 -12.60 32.37 -38.04
N SER A 184 -11.94 33.08 -38.95
CA SER A 184 -12.11 34.52 -39.12
C SER A 184 -13.56 34.76 -39.55
N LEU A 185 -14.32 35.45 -38.70
CA LEU A 185 -15.64 36.02 -39.00
C LEU A 185 -15.53 37.19 -39.98
#